data_AF-A0A1C6I235-F1
#
_entry.id   AF-A0A1C6I235-F1
#
_cell.length_a   1.000
_cell.length_b   1.000
_cell.length_c   1.000
_cell.angle_alpha   90.00
_cell.angle_beta   90.00
_cell.angle_gamma   90.00
#
_symmetry.space_group_name_H-M   'P 1'
#
loop_
_entity.id
_entity.type
_entity.pdbx_description
1 polymer ?
#
loop_
_entity_poly.entity_id
_entity_poly.type
_entity_poly.pdbx_seq_one_letter_code
_entity_poly.pdbx_strand_id
1 'polypeptide(L)'
;MAISLWVQEYEPENMCPDAAKKRVLIVYTTEGKPDEQKNKVGQLFDQVCGDVFGEQKGDTFVIFKEHPNSNVCARGVLKTMDPKPPINPYRSQQ
;
A
#
# COMPACT_ATOMS: atom_id res chain seq x y z
N MET A 1 -12.00 5.95 3.51
CA MET A 1 -10.75 5.31 3.03
C MET A 1 -10.54 4.05 3.86
N ALA A 2 -10.29 2.90 3.23
CA ALA A 2 -10.02 1.65 3.94
C ALA A 2 -8.60 1.21 3.60
N ILE A 3 -7.84 0.81 4.62
CA ILE A 3 -6.48 0.26 4.49
C ILE A 3 -6.57 -1.18 4.96
N SER A 4 -6.06 -2.10 4.15
CA SER A 4 -5.88 -3.50 4.55
C SER A 4 -4.41 -3.70 4.89
N LEU A 5 -4.13 -4.30 6.03
CA LEU A 5 -2.78 -4.65 6.46
C LEU A 5 -2.68 -6.18 6.55
N TRP A 6 -1.63 -6.72 5.95
CA TRP A 6 -1.26 -8.12 6.12
C TRP A 6 0.15 -8.16 6.69
N VAL A 7 0.32 -8.86 7.81
CA VAL A 7 1.61 -9.06 8.47
C VAL A 7 1.98 -10.51 8.28
N GLN A 8 3.19 -10.73 7.78
CA GLN A 8 3.76 -12.05 7.64
C GLN A 8 5.08 -12.09 8.39
N GLU A 9 5.19 -13.06 9.30
CA GLU A 9 6.35 -13.29 10.14
C GLU A 9 7.09 -14.54 9.69
N TYR A 10 8.40 -14.54 9.88
CA TYR A 10 9.28 -15.65 9.53
C TYR A 10 10.28 -15.86 10.65
N GLU A 11 10.53 -17.12 10.99
CA GLU A 11 11.63 -17.46 11.87
C GLU A 11 12.98 -17.17 11.16
N PRO A 12 13.94 -16.51 11.83
CA PRO A 12 15.23 -16.19 11.25
C PRO A 12 15.96 -17.41 10.65
N GLU A 13 15.81 -18.59 11.25
CA GLU A 13 16.44 -19.83 10.75
C GLU A 13 15.91 -20.27 9.38
N ASN A 14 14.70 -19.83 9.00
CA ASN A 14 14.08 -20.14 7.72
C ASN A 14 14.44 -19.12 6.62
N MET A 15 15.30 -18.14 6.92
CA MET A 15 15.72 -17.10 6.00
C MET A 15 17.24 -17.08 5.83
N CYS A 16 17.72 -16.56 4.69
CA CYS A 16 19.15 -16.23 4.60
C CYS A 16 19.47 -15.07 5.57
N PRO A 17 20.73 -14.98 6.08
CA PRO A 17 21.12 -13.99 7.08
C PRO A 17 20.78 -12.54 6.70
N ASP A 18 20.91 -12.21 5.41
CA ASP A 18 20.62 -10.87 4.90
C ASP A 18 19.13 -10.58 4.80
N ALA A 19 18.26 -11.59 4.68
CA ALA A 19 16.82 -11.39 4.62
C ALA A 19 16.19 -11.35 6.01
N ALA A 20 16.72 -12.13 6.97
CA ALA A 20 16.27 -12.15 8.36
C ALA A 20 16.36 -10.76 9.04
N LYS A 21 17.32 -9.93 8.60
CA LYS A 21 17.54 -8.56 9.08
C LYS A 21 16.67 -7.51 8.39
N LYS A 22 15.76 -7.88 7.49
CA LYS A 22 14.97 -6.92 6.73
C LYS A 22 13.57 -6.78 7.29
N ARG A 23 13.02 -5.56 7.19
CA ARG A 23 11.60 -5.26 7.39
C ARG A 23 11.08 -4.70 6.08
N VAL A 24 10.13 -5.41 5.47
CA VAL A 24 9.66 -5.09 4.12
C VAL A 24 8.18 -4.74 4.18
N LEU A 25 7.85 -3.52 3.74
CA LEU A 25 6.49 -3.08 3.52
C LEU A 25 6.19 -3.10 2.02
N ILE A 26 5.27 -3.95 1.60
CA ILE A 26 4.77 -3.96 0.21
C ILE A 26 3.44 -3.21 0.17
N VAL A 27 3.43 -2.06 -0.49
CA VAL A 27 2.26 -1.20 -0.62
C VAL A 27 1.59 -1.43 -1.97
N TYR A 28 0.47 -2.15 -1.95
CA TYR A 28 -0.41 -2.26 -3.12
C TYR A 28 -1.31 -1.04 -3.19
N THR A 29 -1.23 -0.31 -4.30
CA THR A 29 -1.92 0.97 -4.43
C THR A 29 -2.39 1.22 -5.86
N THR A 30 -3.32 2.16 -6.03
CA THR A 30 -3.58 2.77 -7.34
C THR A 30 -2.46 3.74 -7.70
N GLU A 31 -2.21 3.89 -9.00
CA GLU A 31 -1.27 4.87 -9.57
C GLU A 31 -1.64 6.33 -9.24
N GLY A 32 -0.69 7.25 -9.45
CA GLY A 32 -0.90 8.70 -9.39
C GLY A 32 -0.64 9.35 -8.03
N LYS A 33 -0.11 8.61 -7.04
CA LYS A 33 0.32 9.21 -5.78
C LYS A 33 1.59 10.05 -5.97
N PRO A 34 1.65 11.28 -5.42
CA PRO A 34 2.86 12.10 -5.47
C PRO A 34 4.06 11.41 -4.82
N ASP A 35 5.26 11.62 -5.37
CA ASP A 35 6.50 11.05 -4.83
C ASP A 35 6.76 11.50 -3.40
N GLU A 36 6.38 12.72 -3.04
CA GLU A 36 6.47 13.22 -1.66
C GLU A 36 5.69 12.35 -0.67
N GLN A 37 4.49 11.91 -1.05
CA GLN A 37 3.69 11.00 -0.21
C GLN A 37 4.35 9.62 -0.09
N LYS A 38 4.92 9.10 -1.19
CA LYS A 38 5.64 7.82 -1.20
C LYS A 38 6.89 7.88 -0.30
N ASN A 39 7.65 8.95 -0.40
CA ASN A 39 8.82 9.21 0.44
C ASN A 39 8.43 9.33 1.92
N LYS A 40 7.32 10.01 2.22
CA LYS A 40 6.83 10.13 3.59
C LYS A 40 6.45 8.78 4.19
N VAL A 41 5.81 7.90 3.43
CA VAL A 41 5.52 6.52 3.87
C VAL A 41 6.82 5.76 4.16
N GLY A 42 7.85 5.89 3.31
CA GLY A 42 9.17 5.31 3.56
C GLY A 42 9.77 5.73 4.90
N GLN A 43 9.80 7.03 5.16
CA GLN A 43 10.33 7.60 6.41
C GLN A 43 9.54 7.15 7.64
N LEU A 44 8.20 7.16 7.55
CA LEU A 44 7.34 6.74 8.66
C LEU A 44 7.47 5.25 8.95
N PHE A 45 7.60 4.42 7.92
CA PHE A 45 7.81 2.98 8.11
C PHE A 45 9.15 2.71 8.80
N ASP A 46 10.22 3.38 8.36
CA ASP A 46 11.53 3.26 8.99
C ASP A 46 11.51 3.67 10.47
N GLN A 47 10.86 4.80 10.76
CA GLN A 47 10.68 5.29 12.12
C GLN A 47 9.90 4.29 12.98
N VAL A 48 8.74 3.81 12.52
CA VAL A 48 7.92 2.84 13.27
C VAL A 48 8.69 1.56 13.54
N CYS A 49 9.46 1.07 12.56
CA CYS A 49 10.31 -0.10 12.78
C CYS A 49 11.41 0.19 13.83
N GLY A 50 11.98 1.40 13.85
CA GLY A 50 12.93 1.81 14.89
C GLY A 50 12.29 1.84 16.29
N ASP A 51 11.10 2.43 16.41
CA ASP A 51 10.37 2.53 17.67
C ASP A 51 9.97 1.16 18.23
N VAL A 52 9.60 0.21 17.36
CA VAL A 52 9.11 -1.12 17.75
C VAL A 52 10.24 -2.13 17.99
N PHE A 53 11.24 -2.18 17.10
CA PHE A 53 12.28 -3.21 17.13
C PHE A 53 13.61 -2.74 17.74
N GLY A 54 13.79 -1.44 17.96
CA GLY A 54 15.02 -0.87 18.53
C GLY A 54 16.26 -1.28 17.75
N GLU A 55 17.28 -1.77 18.46
CA GLU A 55 18.55 -2.22 17.87
C GLU A 55 18.40 -3.40 16.90
N GLN A 56 17.30 -4.17 17.01
CA GLN A 56 17.01 -5.31 16.14
C GLN A 56 16.24 -4.93 14.87
N LYS A 57 16.03 -3.63 14.62
CA LYS A 57 15.28 -3.15 13.44
C LYS A 57 15.81 -3.73 12.14
N GLY A 58 17.14 -3.72 11.99
CA GLY A 58 17.80 -4.01 10.71
C GLY A 58 17.39 -3.03 9.61
N ASP A 59 17.47 -3.47 8.36
CA ASP A 59 17.20 -2.63 7.18
C ASP A 59 15.70 -2.57 6.86
N THR A 60 15.19 -1.39 6.48
CA THR A 60 13.80 -1.23 6.08
C THR A 60 13.67 -0.98 4.58
N PHE A 61 12.67 -1.59 3.95
CA PHE A 61 12.37 -1.42 2.53
C PHE A 61 10.88 -1.20 2.35
N VAL A 62 10.53 -0.21 1.53
CA VAL A 62 9.15 0.01 1.08
C VAL A 62 9.08 -0.19 -0.43
N ILE A 63 8.19 -1.08 -0.87
CA ILE A 63 7.99 -1.39 -2.28
C ILE A 63 6.58 -0.97 -2.66
N PHE A 64 6.44 0.01 -3.55
CA PHE A 64 5.16 0.41 -4.12
C PHE A 64 4.85 -0.46 -5.33
N LYS A 65 3.75 -1.22 -5.26
CA LYS A 65 3.16 -1.92 -6.40
C LYS A 65 1.92 -1.16 -6.82
N GLU A 66 2.09 -0.31 -7.83
CA GLU A 66 1.01 0.52 -8.36
C GLU A 66 0.24 -0.23 -9.45
N HIS A 67 -1.08 -0.06 -9.44
CA HIS A 67 -2.00 -0.66 -10.39
C HIS A 67 -2.96 0.39 -10.95
N PRO A 68 -3.40 0.27 -12.21
CA PRO A 68 -4.46 1.13 -12.72
C PRO A 68 -5.75 0.86 -11.94
N ASN A 69 -6.61 1.88 -11.79
CA ASN A 69 -7.85 1.76 -11.03
C ASN A 69 -8.71 0.57 -11.48
N SER A 70 -8.77 0.31 -12.79
CA SER A 70 -9.52 -0.79 -13.40
C SER A 70 -9.09 -2.19 -12.91
N ASN A 71 -7.89 -2.32 -12.34
CA ASN A 71 -7.36 -3.59 -11.85
C ASN A 71 -7.56 -3.76 -10.34
N VAL A 72 -8.12 -2.76 -9.65
CA VAL A 72 -8.32 -2.80 -8.20
C VAL A 72 -9.77 -3.13 -7.89
N CYS A 73 -10.01 -4.28 -7.28
CA CYS A 73 -11.31 -4.66 -6.73
C CYS A 73 -11.34 -4.39 -5.23
N ALA A 74 -12.39 -3.73 -4.75
CA ALA A 74 -12.66 -3.57 -3.32
C ALA A 74 -14.10 -3.98 -3.03
N ARG A 75 -14.29 -4.88 -2.06
CA ARG A 75 -15.61 -5.39 -1.64
C ARG A 75 -16.41 -6.01 -2.80
N GLY A 76 -15.74 -6.74 -3.69
CA GLY A 76 -16.37 -7.39 -4.84
C GLY A 76 -16.70 -6.46 -6.00
N VAL A 77 -16.29 -5.19 -5.96
CA VAL A 77 -16.53 -4.21 -7.02
C VAL A 77 -15.20 -3.67 -7.55
N LEU A 78 -15.00 -3.75 -8.87
CA LEU A 78 -13.87 -3.09 -9.54
C LEU A 78 -14.02 -1.57 -9.40
N LYS A 79 -12.93 -0.90 -9.05
CA LYS A 79 -12.84 0.56 -9.16
C LYS A 79 -12.93 0.93 -10.64
N THR A 80 -14.10 1.32 -11.11
CA THR A 80 -14.26 1.82 -12.47
C THR A 80 -13.48 3.11 -12.63
N MET A 81 -12.90 3.32 -13.83
CA MET A 81 -12.32 4.59 -14.23
C MET A 81 -13.43 5.64 -14.22
N ASP A 82 -13.31 6.61 -13.32
CA ASP A 82 -14.25 7.68 -13.00
C ASP A 82 -15.67 7.25 -12.57
N PRO A 83 -16.27 7.90 -11.55
CA PRO A 83 -17.71 7.81 -11.39
C PRO A 83 -18.32 8.40 -12.65
N LYS A 84 -19.10 7.60 -13.42
CA LYS A 84 -20.05 8.20 -14.35
C LYS A 84 -20.85 9.22 -13.53
N PRO A 85 -20.96 10.49 -13.97
CA PRO A 85 -21.83 11.43 -13.28
C PRO A 85 -23.20 10.76 -13.14
N PRO A 86 -23.87 10.90 -11.98
CA PRO A 86 -25.15 10.25 -11.77
C PRO A 86 -26.06 10.57 -12.95
N ILE A 87 -26.57 9.52 -13.59
CA ILE A 87 -27.56 9.67 -14.66
C ILE A 87 -28.74 10.35 -13.98
N ASN A 88 -28.95 11.63 -14.25
CA ASN A 88 -30.17 12.32 -13.85
C ASN A 88 -31.27 11.83 -14.80
N PRO A 89 -32.23 10.99 -14.35
CA PRO A 89 -33.27 10.46 -15.22
C PRO A 89 -34.22 11.54 -15.75
N TYR A 90 -34.09 12.79 -15.27
CA TYR A 90 -34.93 13.92 -15.67
C TYR A 90 -34.28 14.88 -16.68
N ARG A 91 -33.05 14.61 -17.17
CA ARG A 91 -32.34 15.53 -18.07
C ARG A 91 -32.80 15.49 -19.53
N SER A 92 -33.72 14.59 -19.90
CA SER A 92 -34.28 14.46 -21.26
C SER A 92 -35.62 15.19 -21.43
N GLN A 93 -36.05 16.02 -20.47
CA GLN A 93 -37.32 16.75 -20.52
C GLN A 93 -37.19 18.28 -20.43
N GLN A 94 -36.06 18.85 -20.84
CA GLN A 94 -35.90 20.30 -21.02
C GLN A 94 -35.49 20.64 -22.45
#